data_AF-A0A841UCA2-F1
#
_entry.id   AF-A0A841UCA2-F1
#
_cell.length_a   1.000
_cell.length_b   1.000
_cell.length_c   1.000
_cell.angle_alpha   90.00
_cell.angle_beta   90.00
_cell.angle_gamma   90.00
#
_symmetry.space_group_name_H-M   'P 1'
#
loop_
_entity.id
_entity.type
_entity.pdbx_description
1 polymer ?
#
loop_
_entity_poly.entity_id
_entity_poly.type
_entity_poly.pdbx_seq_one_letter_code
_entity_poly.pdbx_strand_id
1 'polypeptide(L)'
;MKIREAVRLPGRSITTRSFQSAAWLVVIGLLLGCGASQPSLPEPEGSASEGTHAGTDSGSAAGAGAEGEPDAGADDSDAGEGPKTGKDSQASEKPGEVVQVGSVRYLIMDDRAVTLFEYSADAAERYAKALNRFRERTDSAIRVYSMLVPTSAEFVDASGYESMNDSQKEAFAHIDDGLDPAIVRVDAYGALKSRAGEYLFFRTDHHWTAIGAYYAYVQLMDTMGEKPIDYGRFEKGTIEGVLGSDYKATGSAKLKAHPDTLTYCLPLGSYKYYAYTKQDKPLEKKAVDPRYAKLGNGAYAVFLGGDYPWGAIETGTANGRRILVVKDSFGNALIPYLIPHYETIYYIDPRSYGGSLTGFLRDRDIQDVLFLNNSTVARNSSVAESLDRLMESGRE
;
A
#
# COMPACT_ATOMS: atom_id res chain seq x y z
N MET A 1 31.68 -8.91 72.36
CA MET A 1 31.64 -7.79 73.32
C MET A 1 31.75 -6.52 72.49
N LYS A 2 30.62 -5.84 72.21
CA LYS A 2 30.26 -4.50 72.72
C LYS A 2 31.27 -3.43 72.24
N ILE A 3 30.96 -2.36 71.50
CA ILE A 3 29.75 -1.50 71.45
C ILE A 3 29.78 -0.61 70.18
N ARG A 4 28.56 -0.25 69.76
CA ARG A 4 28.08 0.81 68.84
C ARG A 4 28.82 2.15 68.89
N GLU A 5 28.80 2.90 67.79
CA GLU A 5 28.22 4.27 67.78
C GLU A 5 27.95 4.80 66.36
N ALA A 6 26.84 5.52 66.25
CA ALA A 6 26.35 6.21 65.05
C ALA A 6 26.43 7.72 65.30
N VAL A 7 26.85 8.52 64.31
CA VAL A 7 26.64 9.99 64.33
C VAL A 7 26.27 10.54 62.94
N ARG A 8 25.26 11.41 63.02
CA ARG A 8 24.55 12.27 62.05
C ARG A 8 25.34 13.03 60.98
N LEU A 9 24.57 13.32 59.92
CA LEU A 9 24.71 14.33 58.85
C LEU A 9 25.06 15.76 59.32
N PRO A 10 25.52 16.60 58.39
CA PRO A 10 24.72 17.78 58.05
C PRO A 10 24.57 18.01 56.54
N GLY A 11 23.43 18.60 56.16
CA GLY A 11 23.12 19.01 54.79
C GLY A 11 23.82 20.31 54.36
N ARG A 12 23.75 20.58 53.05
CA ARG A 12 23.87 21.94 52.52
C ARG A 12 23.09 22.08 51.22
N SER A 13 22.24 23.10 51.22
CA SER A 13 21.50 23.66 50.10
C SER A 13 22.43 24.37 49.12
N ILE A 14 22.11 24.29 47.83
CA ILE A 14 22.58 25.22 46.80
C ILE A 14 21.36 25.75 46.07
N THR A 15 21.16 27.05 46.22
CA THR A 15 20.30 27.92 45.42
C THR A 15 20.99 28.24 44.10
N THR A 16 20.25 28.36 42.99
CA THR A 16 20.40 29.48 42.03
C THR A 16 19.32 29.48 40.93
N ARG A 17 18.60 30.62 40.90
CA ARG A 17 18.15 31.43 39.76
C ARG A 17 17.34 30.80 38.61
N SER A 18 16.04 31.08 38.73
CA SER A 18 15.08 31.52 37.71
C SER A 18 15.64 31.97 36.35
N PHE A 19 15.13 31.35 35.28
CA PHE A 19 14.98 31.96 33.97
C PHE A 19 13.50 32.17 33.68
N GLN A 20 13.12 33.42 33.41
CA GLN A 20 11.85 33.81 32.82
C GLN A 20 11.87 33.42 31.34
N SER A 21 10.76 32.91 30.82
CA SER A 21 10.47 32.92 29.38
C SER A 21 8.96 33.04 29.18
N ALA A 22 8.61 33.89 28.22
CA ALA A 22 7.34 34.58 28.07
C ALA A 22 6.18 33.65 27.71
N ALA A 23 5.02 33.94 28.31
CA ALA A 23 3.73 33.43 27.91
C ALA A 23 3.21 34.22 26.70
N TRP A 24 2.89 33.52 25.61
CA TRP A 24 2.02 34.02 24.55
C TRP A 24 0.61 33.50 24.82
N LEU A 25 -0.26 34.42 25.27
CA LEU A 25 -1.70 34.23 25.39
C LEU A 25 -2.33 34.42 24.00
N VAL A 26 -2.85 33.35 23.42
CA VAL A 26 -3.80 33.42 22.31
C VAL A 26 -5.20 33.29 22.88
N VAL A 27 -5.98 34.36 22.74
CA VAL A 27 -7.41 34.42 23.06
C VAL A 27 -8.18 33.72 21.95
N ILE A 28 -8.87 32.63 22.26
CA ILE A 28 -9.92 32.07 21.41
C ILE A 28 -11.21 32.07 22.23
N GLY A 29 -12.19 32.82 21.72
CA GLY A 29 -13.49 33.02 22.35
C GLY A 29 -14.31 31.74 22.41
N LEU A 30 -14.91 31.50 23.58
CA LEU A 30 -16.06 30.62 23.75
C LEU A 30 -17.29 31.24 23.09
N LEU A 31 -17.95 30.48 22.21
CA LEU A 31 -19.38 30.60 21.96
C LEU A 31 -20.03 29.28 22.35
N LEU A 32 -20.84 29.35 23.40
CA LEU A 32 -21.77 28.33 23.86
C LEU A 32 -23.13 28.55 23.17
N GLY A 33 -23.76 27.47 22.73
CA GLY A 33 -25.19 27.26 22.98
C GLY A 33 -26.08 26.91 21.79
N CYS A 34 -26.96 25.93 22.07
CA CYS A 34 -28.08 25.41 21.28
C CYS A 34 -27.69 24.55 20.05
N GLY A 35 -28.11 23.30 19.90
CA GLY A 35 -29.21 22.55 20.48
C GLY A 35 -29.91 21.79 19.35
N ALA A 36 -30.54 20.66 19.69
CA ALA A 36 -31.52 19.91 18.91
C ALA A 36 -31.02 18.79 17.95
N SER A 37 -31.29 17.57 18.41
CA SER A 37 -32.12 16.55 17.75
C SER A 37 -31.55 15.73 16.61
N GLN A 38 -31.37 14.43 16.89
CA GLN A 38 -31.39 13.35 15.90
C GLN A 38 -32.73 13.31 15.15
N PRO A 39 -32.74 12.73 13.95
CA PRO A 39 -33.79 11.77 13.63
C PRO A 39 -33.27 10.40 13.17
N SER A 40 -34.09 9.44 13.55
CA SER A 40 -34.09 8.00 13.35
C SER A 40 -34.16 7.55 11.88
N LEU A 41 -33.58 6.37 11.64
CA LEU A 41 -33.75 5.54 10.44
C LEU A 41 -35.21 5.04 10.32
N PRO A 42 -35.70 4.76 9.10
CA PRO A 42 -36.70 3.74 8.88
C PRO A 42 -36.09 2.45 8.32
N GLU A 43 -36.51 1.33 8.89
CA GLU A 43 -36.38 -0.03 8.38
C GLU A 43 -37.46 -0.35 7.31
N PRO A 44 -37.31 -1.45 6.54
CA PRO A 44 -37.94 -1.62 5.24
C PRO A 44 -39.28 -2.34 5.30
N GLU A 45 -40.20 -1.98 4.40
CA GLU A 45 -41.36 -2.81 4.08
C GLU A 45 -41.05 -3.74 2.90
N GLY A 46 -41.21 -5.04 3.14
CA GLY A 46 -41.28 -6.04 2.09
C GLY A 46 -42.68 -6.11 1.49
N SER A 47 -42.77 -6.54 0.24
CA SER A 47 -43.84 -7.45 -0.16
C SER A 47 -43.35 -8.29 -1.33
N ALA A 48 -43.57 -9.59 -1.20
CA ALA A 48 -43.46 -10.57 -2.25
C ALA A 48 -44.72 -10.52 -3.14
N SER A 49 -44.57 -10.82 -4.42
CA SER A 49 -45.54 -11.65 -5.12
C SER A 49 -44.89 -12.42 -6.27
N GLU A 50 -45.14 -13.71 -6.24
CA GLU A 50 -44.85 -14.69 -7.28
C GLU A 50 -45.71 -14.45 -8.52
N GLY A 51 -45.22 -14.89 -9.68
CA GLY A 51 -45.97 -14.93 -10.92
C GLY A 51 -45.24 -15.75 -11.98
N THR A 52 -45.38 -17.07 -11.86
CA THR A 52 -45.02 -18.09 -12.86
C THR A 52 -45.71 -17.86 -14.21
N HIS A 53 -45.00 -18.04 -15.33
CA HIS A 53 -45.52 -18.84 -16.45
C HIS A 53 -44.42 -19.24 -17.46
N ALA A 54 -44.50 -20.50 -17.90
CA ALA A 54 -43.61 -21.21 -18.79
C ALA A 54 -44.14 -21.27 -20.24
N GLY A 55 -43.24 -21.61 -21.18
CA GLY A 55 -43.51 -22.13 -22.54
C GLY A 55 -43.67 -21.02 -23.59
N THR A 56 -43.20 -21.09 -24.83
CA THR A 56 -42.70 -22.15 -25.75
C THR A 56 -42.07 -21.40 -26.94
N ASP A 57 -40.89 -21.73 -27.44
CA ASP A 57 -40.58 -22.68 -28.54
C ASP A 57 -40.57 -22.07 -29.97
N SER A 58 -39.72 -22.65 -30.83
CA SER A 58 -39.48 -22.40 -32.27
C SER A 58 -38.72 -21.11 -32.68
N GLY A 59 -37.77 -21.10 -33.61
CA GLY A 59 -37.23 -22.11 -34.53
C GLY A 59 -36.75 -21.44 -35.84
N SER A 60 -35.64 -21.92 -36.42
CA SER A 60 -35.19 -21.72 -37.82
C SER A 60 -34.69 -20.30 -38.20
N ALA A 61 -33.77 -20.07 -39.15
CA ALA A 61 -32.98 -20.90 -40.04
C ALA A 61 -31.82 -20.05 -40.62
N ALA A 62 -30.84 -20.72 -41.20
CA ALA A 62 -29.68 -20.20 -41.91
C ALA A 62 -30.00 -19.47 -43.23
N GLY A 63 -29.05 -18.68 -43.72
CA GLY A 63 -29.01 -18.18 -45.09
C GLY A 63 -27.68 -17.52 -45.44
N ALA A 64 -26.91 -18.16 -46.31
CA ALA A 64 -25.64 -17.72 -46.89
C ALA A 64 -25.85 -17.07 -48.28
N GLY A 65 -24.85 -16.34 -48.78
CA GLY A 65 -24.70 -15.87 -50.17
C GLY A 65 -24.33 -14.37 -50.22
N ALA A 66 -23.08 -13.97 -50.47
CA ALA A 66 -22.26 -14.05 -51.69
C ALA A 66 -22.59 -12.97 -52.74
N GLU A 67 -21.60 -12.09 -52.93
CA GLU A 67 -21.07 -11.45 -54.14
C GLU A 67 -21.96 -10.68 -55.15
N GLY A 68 -21.43 -9.54 -55.59
CA GLY A 68 -21.90 -8.82 -56.79
C GLY A 68 -21.37 -7.38 -56.91
N GLU A 69 -20.13 -7.21 -57.37
CA GLU A 69 -19.72 -6.06 -58.22
C GLU A 69 -20.26 -6.29 -59.65
N PRO A 70 -20.55 -5.24 -60.45
CA PRO A 70 -19.48 -4.68 -61.29
C PRO A 70 -19.60 -3.18 -61.69
N ASP A 71 -18.46 -2.70 -62.18
CA ASP A 71 -18.28 -1.98 -63.46
C ASP A 71 -17.82 -0.51 -63.43
N ALA A 72 -16.89 -0.28 -64.35
CA ALA A 72 -16.04 0.87 -64.56
C ALA A 72 -16.65 1.90 -65.53
N GLY A 73 -16.16 3.14 -65.44
CA GLY A 73 -16.36 4.18 -66.45
C GLY A 73 -15.35 5.30 -66.23
N ALA A 74 -14.52 5.56 -67.25
CA ALA A 74 -13.38 6.47 -67.25
C ALA A 74 -13.67 7.83 -67.96
N ASP A 75 -12.63 8.69 -67.92
CA ASP A 75 -12.36 9.94 -68.69
C ASP A 75 -13.04 11.25 -68.24
N ASP A 76 -12.40 12.44 -68.19
CA ASP A 76 -11.06 12.92 -68.62
C ASP A 76 -10.72 14.30 -67.96
N SER A 77 -9.43 14.63 -67.91
CA SER A 77 -8.76 15.96 -67.93
C SER A 77 -9.00 17.04 -66.85
N ASP A 78 -7.93 17.49 -66.16
CA ASP A 78 -7.21 18.75 -66.44
C ASP A 78 -6.01 18.95 -65.48
N ALA A 79 -5.02 19.70 -65.93
CA ALA A 79 -3.65 19.83 -65.45
C ALA A 79 -3.44 20.72 -64.19
N GLY A 80 -2.33 20.49 -63.48
CA GLY A 80 -1.67 21.56 -62.72
C GLY A 80 -0.93 21.16 -61.43
N GLU A 81 0.40 21.33 -61.47
CA GLU A 81 1.35 21.53 -60.36
C GLU A 81 1.91 20.31 -59.57
N GLY A 82 3.25 20.30 -59.51
CA GLY A 82 4.10 19.24 -58.98
C GLY A 82 4.20 19.16 -57.45
N PRO A 83 5.06 18.24 -56.96
CA PRO A 83 4.85 17.52 -55.72
C PRO A 83 5.30 18.32 -54.50
N LYS A 84 4.35 18.70 -53.64
CA LYS A 84 4.67 19.01 -52.24
C LYS A 84 4.73 17.70 -51.47
N THR A 85 5.96 17.21 -51.28
CA THR A 85 6.30 16.19 -50.30
C THR A 85 5.98 16.72 -48.90
N GLY A 86 4.73 16.60 -48.48
CA GLY A 86 4.36 16.58 -47.07
C GLY A 86 4.75 15.22 -46.52
N LYS A 87 5.94 15.14 -45.90
CA LYS A 87 6.15 14.12 -44.86
C LYS A 87 5.22 14.53 -43.71
N ASP A 88 3.97 14.11 -43.80
CA ASP A 88 3.19 13.88 -42.60
C ASP A 88 3.89 12.73 -41.89
N SER A 89 4.84 13.08 -41.04
CA SER A 89 5.19 12.24 -39.92
C SER A 89 3.91 12.10 -39.13
N GLN A 90 3.17 11.02 -39.36
CA GLN A 90 2.31 10.45 -38.34
C GLN A 90 3.22 10.22 -37.13
N ALA A 91 3.31 11.23 -36.27
CA ALA A 91 3.71 11.00 -34.90
C ALA A 91 2.69 10.00 -34.40
N SER A 92 3.10 8.74 -34.26
CA SER A 92 2.33 7.73 -33.54
C SER A 92 1.87 8.38 -32.25
N GLU A 93 0.58 8.70 -32.15
CA GLU A 93 0.03 9.19 -30.88
C GLU A 93 0.33 8.10 -29.86
N LYS A 94 1.15 8.44 -28.87
CA LYS A 94 1.48 7.48 -27.82
C LYS A 94 0.19 7.15 -27.08
N PRO A 95 -0.05 5.88 -26.70
CA PRO A 95 -1.37 5.40 -26.26
C PRO A 95 -1.88 6.03 -24.95
N GLY A 96 -1.04 6.75 -24.21
CA GLY A 96 -1.38 7.40 -22.95
C GLY A 96 -0.94 8.86 -22.83
N GLU A 97 -1.42 9.50 -21.78
CA GLU A 97 -1.05 10.86 -21.40
C GLU A 97 -0.13 10.83 -20.19
N VAL A 98 0.98 11.57 -20.23
CA VAL A 98 1.85 11.73 -19.07
C VAL A 98 1.52 13.04 -18.35
N VAL A 99 1.12 12.94 -17.09
CA VAL A 99 0.81 14.07 -16.21
C VAL A 99 1.84 14.15 -15.10
N GLN A 100 2.48 15.30 -14.95
CA GLN A 100 3.41 15.57 -13.85
C GLN A 100 2.66 16.23 -12.68
N VAL A 101 2.74 15.63 -11.49
CA VAL A 101 2.22 16.23 -10.24
C VAL A 101 3.32 16.20 -9.18
N GLY A 102 3.85 17.37 -8.84
CA GLY A 102 5.02 17.47 -7.94
C GLY A 102 6.23 16.74 -8.55
N SER A 103 6.79 15.76 -7.85
CA SER A 103 7.91 14.92 -8.31
C SER A 103 7.47 13.58 -8.91
N VAL A 104 6.17 13.36 -9.11
CA VAL A 104 5.61 12.10 -9.60
C VAL A 104 5.07 12.28 -11.02
N ARG A 105 5.45 11.35 -11.91
CA ARG A 105 4.88 11.23 -13.26
C ARG A 105 3.81 10.14 -13.28
N TYR A 106 2.61 10.49 -13.70
CA TYR A 106 1.51 9.56 -13.91
C TYR A 106 1.38 9.31 -15.40
N LEU A 107 1.32 8.04 -15.81
CA LEU A 107 0.90 7.64 -17.14
C LEU A 107 -0.56 7.21 -17.07
N ILE A 108 -1.43 7.97 -17.74
CA ILE A 108 -2.86 7.69 -17.85
C ILE A 108 -3.09 6.96 -19.17
N MET A 109 -3.52 5.71 -19.10
CA MET A 109 -3.85 4.86 -20.24
C MET A 109 -5.28 4.38 -20.10
N ASP A 110 -6.11 4.69 -21.08
CA ASP A 110 -7.53 4.31 -21.11
C ASP A 110 -8.25 4.52 -19.76
N ASP A 111 -8.47 3.44 -19.02
CA ASP A 111 -9.24 3.38 -17.78
C ASP A 111 -8.40 3.51 -16.50
N ARG A 112 -7.07 3.64 -16.59
CA ARG A 112 -6.15 3.58 -15.44
C ARG A 112 -5.04 4.61 -15.47
N ALA A 113 -4.47 4.84 -14.30
CA ALA A 113 -3.22 5.55 -14.14
C ALA A 113 -2.19 4.64 -13.47
N VAL A 114 -0.94 4.82 -13.85
CA VAL A 114 0.20 4.23 -13.15
C VAL A 114 1.21 5.32 -12.80
N THR A 115 1.89 5.16 -11.67
CA THR A 115 3.05 5.99 -11.36
C THR A 115 4.27 5.44 -12.10
N LEU A 116 4.78 6.21 -13.06
CA LEU A 116 5.97 5.85 -13.83
C LEU A 116 7.19 5.67 -12.91
N PHE A 117 7.95 4.61 -13.15
CA PHE A 117 9.08 4.22 -12.33
C PHE A 117 10.40 4.61 -12.98
N GLU A 118 11.17 5.47 -12.32
CA GLU A 118 12.53 5.83 -12.74
C GLU A 118 13.52 5.23 -11.74
N TYR A 119 14.40 4.36 -12.22
CA TYR A 119 15.34 3.62 -11.41
C TYR A 119 16.49 4.49 -10.93
N SER A 120 16.87 4.32 -9.66
CA SER A 120 18.06 4.93 -9.07
C SER A 120 18.92 3.85 -8.43
N ALA A 121 20.08 3.55 -9.04
CA ALA A 121 21.04 2.60 -8.50
C ALA A 121 21.54 3.01 -7.11
N ASP A 122 21.79 4.30 -6.88
CA ASP A 122 22.17 4.82 -5.55
C ASP A 122 21.07 4.56 -4.51
N ALA A 123 19.79 4.77 -4.85
CA ALA A 123 18.69 4.48 -3.93
C ALA A 123 18.59 2.97 -3.60
N ALA A 124 18.68 2.11 -4.63
CA ALA A 124 18.65 0.66 -4.48
C ALA A 124 19.80 0.16 -3.58
N GLU A 125 21.03 0.60 -3.84
CA GLU A 125 22.19 0.26 -3.02
C GLU A 125 22.05 0.74 -1.57
N ARG A 126 21.54 1.95 -1.35
CA ARG A 126 21.31 2.48 0.00
C ARG A 126 20.29 1.66 0.76
N TYR A 127 19.21 1.23 0.11
CA TYR A 127 18.20 0.38 0.73
C TYR A 127 18.79 -0.98 1.13
N ALA A 128 19.51 -1.66 0.22
CA ALA A 128 20.20 -2.92 0.53
C ALA A 128 21.19 -2.75 1.71
N LYS A 129 22.02 -1.70 1.69
CA LYS A 129 22.96 -1.37 2.77
C LYS A 129 22.25 -1.09 4.11
N ALA A 130 21.06 -0.48 4.10
CA ALA A 130 20.27 -0.24 5.32
C ALA A 130 19.75 -1.56 5.91
N LEU A 131 19.25 -2.47 5.07
CA LEU A 131 18.82 -3.81 5.49
C LEU A 131 19.98 -4.65 6.03
N ASN A 132 21.15 -4.60 5.39
CA ASN A 132 22.35 -5.30 5.87
C ASN A 132 22.81 -4.77 7.23
N ARG A 133 22.82 -3.44 7.42
CA ARG A 133 23.11 -2.83 8.73
C ARG A 133 22.10 -3.22 9.79
N PHE A 134 20.83 -3.38 9.42
CA PHE A 134 19.82 -3.89 10.34
C PHE A 134 20.13 -5.33 10.76
N ARG A 135 20.49 -6.20 9.81
CA ARG A 135 20.89 -7.59 10.05
C ARG A 135 22.11 -7.68 10.97
N GLU A 136 23.13 -6.86 10.74
CA GLU A 136 24.35 -6.78 11.57
C GLU A 136 24.06 -6.37 13.02
N ARG A 137 23.03 -5.55 13.26
CA ARG A 137 22.69 -4.98 14.57
C ARG A 137 21.62 -5.75 15.33
N THR A 138 21.12 -6.84 14.76
CA THR A 138 20.01 -7.62 15.31
C THR A 138 20.51 -9.02 15.70
N ASP A 139 19.89 -9.62 16.72
CA ASP A 139 20.20 -11.00 17.13
C ASP A 139 20.02 -11.97 15.96
N SER A 140 21.03 -12.80 15.68
CA SER A 140 21.01 -13.83 14.64
C SER A 140 19.84 -14.82 14.74
N ALA A 141 19.23 -14.96 15.91
CA ALA A 141 18.03 -15.78 16.11
C ALA A 141 16.77 -15.17 15.48
N ILE A 142 16.74 -13.86 15.23
CA ILE A 142 15.63 -13.19 14.56
C ILE A 142 15.71 -13.48 13.07
N ARG A 143 14.65 -14.06 12.50
CA ARG A 143 14.52 -14.29 11.06
C ARG A 143 14.13 -12.98 10.37
N VAL A 144 14.86 -12.60 9.34
CA VAL A 144 14.64 -11.33 8.63
C VAL A 144 14.28 -11.63 7.19
N TYR A 145 13.19 -11.03 6.73
CA TYR A 145 12.65 -11.21 5.39
C TYR A 145 12.62 -9.86 4.66
N SER A 146 12.97 -9.88 3.38
CA SER A 146 12.81 -8.75 2.45
C SER A 146 11.76 -9.10 1.41
N MET A 147 10.70 -8.31 1.33
CA MET A 147 9.65 -8.43 0.33
C MET A 147 9.53 -7.11 -0.44
N LEU A 148 10.05 -7.12 -1.66
CA LEU A 148 9.92 -6.02 -2.61
C LEU A 148 8.68 -6.24 -3.47
N VAL A 149 7.75 -5.28 -3.42
CA VAL A 149 6.45 -5.38 -4.09
C VAL A 149 6.42 -4.49 -5.34
N PRO A 150 6.16 -5.05 -6.54
CA PRO A 150 6.02 -4.23 -7.73
C PRO A 150 4.74 -3.38 -7.68
N THR A 151 4.74 -2.26 -8.38
CA THR A 151 3.54 -1.44 -8.61
C THR A 151 2.87 -1.82 -9.94
N SER A 152 1.69 -1.26 -10.20
CA SER A 152 0.98 -1.45 -11.46
C SER A 152 1.81 -1.08 -12.70
N ALA A 153 2.76 -0.16 -12.57
CA ALA A 153 3.63 0.28 -13.66
C ALA A 153 4.49 -0.84 -14.27
N GLU A 154 4.77 -1.92 -13.54
CA GLU A 154 5.51 -3.08 -14.05
C GLU A 154 4.67 -3.97 -14.98
N PHE A 155 3.34 -3.91 -14.86
CA PHE A 155 2.43 -4.85 -15.53
C PHE A 155 1.58 -4.23 -16.63
N VAL A 156 1.68 -2.91 -16.82
CA VAL A 156 1.02 -2.22 -17.93
C VAL A 156 1.89 -2.22 -19.18
N ASP A 157 1.25 -2.15 -20.34
CA ASP A 157 1.96 -1.91 -21.59
C ASP A 157 2.45 -0.47 -21.65
N ALA A 158 3.72 -0.27 -21.32
CA ALA A 158 4.39 1.03 -21.35
C ALA A 158 5.12 1.28 -22.68
N SER A 159 4.72 0.61 -23.77
CA SER A 159 5.33 0.80 -25.10
C SER A 159 5.31 2.28 -25.50
N GLY A 160 6.48 2.81 -25.84
CA GLY A 160 6.68 4.24 -26.13
C GLY A 160 6.98 5.12 -24.90
N TYR A 161 7.02 4.57 -23.69
CA TYR A 161 7.36 5.25 -22.43
C TYR A 161 8.54 4.61 -21.71
N GLU A 162 9.32 3.76 -22.39
CA GLU A 162 10.41 2.97 -21.82
C GLU A 162 11.48 3.86 -21.16
N SER A 163 11.73 5.06 -21.71
CA SER A 163 12.66 6.01 -21.12
C SER A 163 12.20 6.65 -19.80
N MET A 164 10.99 6.33 -19.34
CA MET A 164 10.39 6.86 -18.11
C MET A 164 9.84 5.75 -17.20
N ASN A 165 9.91 4.49 -17.63
CA ASN A 165 9.39 3.34 -16.90
C ASN A 165 10.40 2.18 -16.95
N ASP A 166 11.41 2.28 -16.10
CA ASP A 166 12.42 1.24 -15.94
C ASP A 166 11.80 -0.06 -15.38
N SER A 167 12.51 -1.18 -15.54
CA SER A 167 12.04 -2.46 -15.00
C SER A 167 12.19 -2.51 -13.48
N GLN A 168 11.09 -2.75 -12.78
CA GLN A 168 11.11 -2.98 -11.33
C GLN A 168 11.68 -4.35 -11.00
N LYS A 169 11.54 -5.33 -11.90
CA LYS A 169 12.18 -6.64 -11.78
C LYS A 169 13.70 -6.54 -11.66
N GLU A 170 14.32 -5.80 -12.57
CA GLU A 170 15.78 -5.62 -12.59
C GLU A 170 16.24 -4.77 -11.39
N ALA A 171 15.46 -3.76 -10.99
CA ALA A 171 15.72 -3.00 -9.77
C ALA A 171 15.68 -3.88 -8.51
N PHE A 172 14.72 -4.81 -8.42
CA PHE A 172 14.62 -5.75 -7.30
C PHE A 172 15.77 -6.74 -7.30
N ALA A 173 16.13 -7.28 -8.47
CA ALA A 173 17.30 -8.16 -8.60
C ALA A 173 18.58 -7.46 -8.11
N HIS A 174 18.79 -6.18 -8.46
CA HIS A 174 19.93 -5.41 -7.97
C HIS A 174 19.92 -5.29 -6.44
N ILE A 175 18.79 -4.89 -5.84
CA ILE A 175 18.68 -4.80 -4.37
C ILE A 175 19.00 -6.14 -3.74
N ASP A 176 18.35 -7.19 -4.21
CA ASP A 176 18.45 -8.54 -3.69
C ASP A 176 19.89 -9.06 -3.74
N ASP A 177 20.60 -8.88 -4.85
CA ASP A 177 22.01 -9.25 -5.01
C ASP A 177 22.95 -8.55 -4.03
N GLY A 178 22.56 -7.37 -3.54
CA GLY A 178 23.28 -6.62 -2.51
C GLY A 178 22.93 -7.02 -1.07
N LEU A 179 21.95 -7.88 -0.83
CA LEU A 179 21.52 -8.27 0.52
C LEU A 179 22.46 -9.29 1.16
N ASP A 180 22.61 -9.17 2.49
CA ASP A 180 23.22 -10.20 3.33
C ASP A 180 22.48 -11.54 3.13
N PRO A 181 23.19 -12.66 2.92
CA PRO A 181 22.56 -13.97 2.69
C PRO A 181 21.63 -14.46 3.82
N ALA A 182 21.76 -13.92 5.04
CA ALA A 182 20.88 -14.22 6.17
C ALA A 182 19.54 -13.45 6.10
N ILE A 183 19.37 -12.53 5.15
CA ILE A 183 18.09 -11.89 4.84
C ILE A 183 17.38 -12.72 3.77
N VAL A 184 16.25 -13.30 4.15
CA VAL A 184 15.47 -14.18 3.28
C VAL A 184 14.64 -13.35 2.31
N ARG A 185 14.85 -13.54 1.01
CA ARG A 185 14.11 -12.87 -0.06
C ARG A 185 12.73 -13.52 -0.24
N VAL A 186 11.68 -12.72 -0.37
CA VAL A 186 10.30 -13.15 -0.64
C VAL A 186 9.89 -12.66 -2.03
N ASP A 187 9.71 -13.58 -2.98
CA ASP A 187 9.44 -13.26 -4.40
C ASP A 187 7.99 -12.82 -4.68
N ALA A 188 7.60 -11.68 -4.13
CA ALA A 188 6.29 -11.09 -4.41
C ALA A 188 6.12 -10.71 -5.90
N TYR A 189 7.22 -10.41 -6.61
CA TYR A 189 7.19 -10.15 -8.04
C TYR A 189 6.67 -11.37 -8.82
N GLY A 190 7.30 -12.53 -8.64
CA GLY A 190 6.93 -13.78 -9.32
C GLY A 190 5.50 -14.19 -9.00
N ALA A 191 5.11 -14.07 -7.72
CA ALA A 191 3.75 -14.35 -7.27
C ALA A 191 2.71 -13.52 -8.04
N LEU A 192 2.91 -12.20 -8.15
CA LEU A 192 2.01 -11.30 -8.87
C LEU A 192 2.10 -11.48 -10.39
N LYS A 193 3.29 -11.66 -10.95
CA LYS A 193 3.50 -11.85 -12.39
C LYS A 193 2.75 -13.07 -12.91
N SER A 194 2.73 -14.16 -12.15
CA SER A 194 1.99 -15.38 -12.52
C SER A 194 0.47 -15.17 -12.62
N ARG A 195 -0.04 -14.07 -12.04
CA ARG A 195 -1.45 -13.69 -11.96
C ARG A 195 -1.77 -12.37 -12.66
N ALA A 196 -0.88 -11.85 -13.51
CA ALA A 196 -0.99 -10.50 -14.08
C ALA A 196 -2.27 -10.25 -14.93
N GLY A 197 -3.00 -11.30 -15.34
CA GLY A 197 -4.32 -11.17 -15.98
C GLY A 197 -5.48 -10.90 -15.02
N GLU A 198 -5.26 -10.98 -13.70
CA GLU A 198 -6.27 -10.70 -12.67
C GLU A 198 -6.24 -9.22 -12.25
N TYR A 199 -7.26 -8.79 -11.50
CA TYR A 199 -7.38 -7.42 -11.00
C TYR A 199 -6.49 -7.16 -9.77
N LEU A 200 -5.18 -7.22 -9.98
CA LEU A 200 -4.17 -7.16 -8.91
C LEU A 200 -3.90 -5.76 -8.38
N PHE A 201 -4.15 -4.73 -9.18
CA PHE A 201 -3.94 -3.33 -8.84
C PHE A 201 -5.18 -2.51 -9.17
N PHE A 202 -5.42 -1.48 -8.38
CA PHE A 202 -6.48 -0.52 -8.69
C PHE A 202 -6.13 0.27 -9.95
N ARG A 203 -7.16 0.74 -10.65
CA ARG A 203 -7.00 1.60 -11.83
C ARG A 203 -6.75 3.05 -11.44
N THR A 204 -7.42 3.50 -10.37
CA THR A 204 -7.45 4.91 -9.96
C THR A 204 -6.68 5.17 -8.67
N ASP A 205 -6.01 4.16 -8.13
CA ASP A 205 -5.24 4.18 -6.89
C ASP A 205 -3.88 3.48 -7.09
N HIS A 206 -2.82 3.98 -6.45
CA HIS A 206 -1.46 3.46 -6.66
C HIS A 206 -1.20 2.07 -6.03
N HIS A 207 -2.12 1.56 -5.20
CA HIS A 207 -1.92 0.31 -4.48
C HIS A 207 -2.37 -0.93 -5.27
N TRP A 208 -1.87 -2.09 -4.83
CA TRP A 208 -2.51 -3.37 -5.13
C TRP A 208 -3.92 -3.49 -4.52
N THR A 209 -4.71 -4.43 -5.02
CA THR A 209 -5.99 -4.82 -4.42
C THR A 209 -5.79 -5.84 -3.29
N ALA A 210 -6.85 -6.19 -2.55
CA ALA A 210 -6.78 -7.21 -1.52
C ALA A 210 -6.34 -8.58 -2.06
N ILE A 211 -6.67 -8.92 -3.31
CA ILE A 211 -6.22 -10.18 -3.95
C ILE A 211 -4.75 -10.09 -4.39
N GLY A 212 -4.28 -8.92 -4.85
CA GLY A 212 -2.86 -8.68 -5.08
C GLY A 212 -2.04 -8.88 -3.80
N ALA A 213 -2.46 -8.25 -2.70
CA ALA A 213 -1.85 -8.44 -1.38
C ALA A 213 -1.89 -9.90 -0.91
N TYR A 214 -2.98 -10.62 -1.20
CA TYR A 214 -3.12 -12.04 -0.87
C TYR A 214 -2.08 -12.92 -1.56
N TYR A 215 -1.76 -12.69 -2.84
CA TYR A 215 -0.74 -13.49 -3.52
C TYR A 215 0.67 -13.28 -2.97
N ALA A 216 1.02 -12.04 -2.59
CA ALA A 216 2.28 -11.79 -1.88
C ALA A 216 2.29 -12.40 -0.46
N TYR A 217 1.14 -12.39 0.22
CA TYR A 217 0.96 -13.12 1.48
C TYR A 217 1.17 -14.63 1.29
N VAL A 218 0.60 -15.25 0.26
CA VAL A 218 0.80 -16.67 -0.04
C VAL A 218 2.28 -16.98 -0.22
N GLN A 219 2.98 -16.14 -0.98
CA GLN A 219 4.42 -16.29 -1.18
C GLN A 219 5.21 -16.13 0.12
N LEU A 220 4.84 -15.19 0.98
CA LEU A 220 5.45 -15.03 2.30
C LEU A 220 5.31 -16.29 3.15
N MET A 221 4.10 -16.85 3.24
CA MET A 221 3.85 -18.05 4.04
C MET A 221 4.67 -19.23 3.48
N ASP A 222 4.69 -19.42 2.15
CA ASP A 222 5.51 -20.45 1.50
C ASP A 222 7.00 -20.29 1.83
N THR A 223 7.55 -19.08 1.69
CA THR A 223 8.93 -18.76 2.05
C THR A 223 9.23 -19.00 3.54
N MET A 224 8.24 -18.80 4.42
CA MET A 224 8.35 -19.09 5.85
C MET A 224 8.20 -20.59 6.20
N GLY A 225 7.86 -21.44 5.22
CA GLY A 225 7.55 -22.86 5.44
C GLY A 225 6.19 -23.09 6.11
N GLU A 226 5.27 -22.14 5.96
CA GLU A 226 3.97 -22.10 6.61
C GLU A 226 2.83 -22.25 5.60
N LYS A 227 1.69 -22.78 6.06
CA LYS A 227 0.54 -22.95 5.18
C LYS A 227 -0.30 -21.66 5.11
N PRO A 228 -0.48 -21.05 3.92
CA PRO A 228 -1.39 -19.93 3.79
C PRO A 228 -2.85 -20.36 4.00
N ILE A 229 -3.66 -19.43 4.50
CA ILE A 229 -5.11 -19.62 4.56
C ILE A 229 -5.70 -19.42 3.18
N ASP A 230 -6.51 -20.36 2.72
CA ASP A 230 -7.19 -20.27 1.44
C ASP A 230 -8.07 -19.01 1.30
N TYR A 231 -8.00 -18.33 0.15
CA TYR A 231 -8.72 -17.08 -0.12
C TYR A 231 -10.23 -17.22 0.05
N GLY A 232 -10.79 -18.40 -0.24
CA GLY A 232 -12.21 -18.71 -0.11
C GLY A 232 -12.71 -18.69 1.33
N ARG A 233 -11.82 -18.84 2.33
CA ARG A 233 -12.19 -18.85 3.75
C ARG A 233 -12.49 -17.48 4.33
N PHE A 234 -12.01 -16.40 3.69
CA PHE A 234 -12.28 -15.04 4.17
C PHE A 234 -13.67 -14.58 3.73
N GLU A 235 -14.43 -14.04 4.69
CA GLU A 235 -15.62 -13.24 4.39
C GLU A 235 -15.18 -11.96 3.66
N LYS A 236 -15.92 -11.58 2.63
CA LYS A 236 -15.56 -10.46 1.74
C LYS A 236 -16.70 -9.46 1.67
N GLY A 237 -16.34 -8.19 1.54
CA GLY A 237 -17.26 -7.14 1.16
C GLY A 237 -16.68 -6.26 0.07
N THR A 238 -17.52 -5.43 -0.54
CA THR A 238 -17.15 -4.53 -1.63
C THR A 238 -17.55 -3.08 -1.34
N ILE A 239 -16.83 -2.15 -1.93
CA ILE A 239 -17.16 -0.73 -2.00
C ILE A 239 -17.02 -0.32 -3.47
N GLU A 240 -18.14 0.04 -4.10
CA GLU A 240 -18.18 0.49 -5.49
C GLU A 240 -17.95 2.00 -5.61
N GLY A 241 -17.64 2.46 -6.83
CA GLY A 241 -17.50 3.88 -7.12
C GLY A 241 -16.25 4.52 -6.51
N VAL A 242 -15.21 3.73 -6.25
CA VAL A 242 -13.98 4.20 -5.60
C VAL A 242 -13.13 4.99 -6.59
N LEU A 243 -12.76 6.20 -6.20
CA LEU A 243 -11.76 7.00 -6.90
C LEU A 243 -10.57 7.23 -5.96
N GLY A 244 -9.44 6.62 -6.32
CA GLY A 244 -8.24 6.52 -5.49
C GLY A 244 -7.29 7.70 -5.57
N SER A 245 -6.08 7.48 -5.06
CA SER A 245 -5.00 8.47 -5.02
C SER A 245 -4.63 9.04 -6.38
N ASP A 246 -4.62 8.22 -7.42
CA ASP A 246 -4.09 8.61 -8.72
C ASP A 246 -5.11 9.47 -9.46
N TYR A 247 -6.40 9.18 -9.29
CA TYR A 247 -7.46 10.12 -9.64
C TYR A 247 -7.34 11.43 -8.85
N LYS A 248 -7.18 11.37 -7.52
CA LYS A 248 -7.08 12.58 -6.70
C LYS A 248 -5.88 13.46 -7.09
N ALA A 249 -4.77 12.84 -7.51
CA ALA A 249 -3.58 13.54 -7.94
C ALA A 249 -3.76 14.18 -9.34
N THR A 250 -4.36 13.46 -10.28
CA THR A 250 -4.41 13.87 -11.70
C THR A 250 -5.66 14.64 -12.08
N GLY A 251 -6.78 14.45 -11.36
CA GLY A 251 -8.08 15.00 -11.74
C GLY A 251 -8.64 14.44 -13.06
N SER A 252 -8.09 13.33 -13.56
CA SER A 252 -8.39 12.80 -14.88
C SER A 252 -9.87 12.43 -15.07
N ALA A 253 -10.48 12.96 -16.13
CA ALA A 253 -11.85 12.62 -16.52
C ALA A 253 -11.98 11.15 -16.93
N LYS A 254 -10.93 10.55 -17.53
CA LYS A 254 -10.90 9.12 -17.88
C LYS A 254 -11.03 8.26 -16.63
N LEU A 255 -10.20 8.50 -15.61
CA LEU A 255 -10.29 7.77 -14.34
C LEU A 255 -11.63 7.97 -13.64
N LYS A 256 -12.19 9.18 -13.68
CA LYS A 256 -13.51 9.48 -13.13
C LYS A 256 -14.63 8.65 -13.76
N ALA A 257 -14.52 8.38 -15.07
CA ALA A 257 -15.48 7.57 -15.80
C ALA A 257 -15.35 6.06 -15.51
N HIS A 258 -14.23 5.63 -14.93
CA HIS A 258 -13.90 4.23 -14.66
C HIS A 258 -13.50 3.99 -13.20
N PRO A 259 -14.40 4.26 -12.22
CA PRO A 259 -14.09 4.04 -10.81
C PRO A 259 -13.80 2.57 -10.50
N ASP A 260 -13.02 2.35 -9.44
CA ASP A 260 -12.70 1.05 -8.91
C ASP A 260 -13.86 0.45 -8.10
N THR A 261 -13.87 -0.89 -8.02
CA THR A 261 -14.56 -1.63 -6.97
C THR A 261 -13.52 -2.18 -6.00
N LEU A 262 -13.54 -1.67 -4.75
CA LEU A 262 -12.65 -2.14 -3.69
C LEU A 262 -13.26 -3.37 -3.04
N THR A 263 -12.58 -4.52 -3.15
CA THR A 263 -12.88 -5.71 -2.35
C THR A 263 -11.98 -5.76 -1.13
N TYR A 264 -12.54 -6.06 0.04
CA TYR A 264 -11.79 -6.28 1.28
C TYR A 264 -12.14 -7.65 1.88
N CYS A 265 -11.17 -8.26 2.57
CA CYS A 265 -11.32 -9.52 3.29
C CYS A 265 -11.34 -9.25 4.79
N LEU A 266 -12.35 -9.73 5.51
CA LEU A 266 -12.39 -9.62 6.96
C LEU A 266 -11.39 -10.61 7.58
N PRO A 267 -10.56 -10.19 8.57
CA PRO A 267 -9.62 -11.09 9.23
C PRO A 267 -10.31 -12.28 9.88
N LEU A 268 -9.62 -13.42 9.86
CA LEU A 268 -10.06 -14.62 10.57
C LEU A 268 -9.47 -14.67 11.97
N GLY A 269 -10.27 -15.08 12.95
CA GLY A 269 -9.86 -15.15 14.36
C GLY A 269 -10.17 -13.87 15.15
N SER A 270 -10.15 -13.98 16.47
CA SER A 270 -10.29 -12.82 17.37
C SER A 270 -8.98 -12.04 17.43
N TYR A 271 -9.08 -10.72 17.58
CA TYR A 271 -7.92 -9.86 17.77
C TYR A 271 -8.31 -8.55 18.47
N LYS A 272 -7.30 -7.87 18.99
CA LYS A 272 -7.37 -6.49 19.49
C LYS A 272 -6.29 -5.67 18.81
N TYR A 273 -6.68 -4.58 18.15
CA TYR A 273 -5.77 -3.74 17.37
C TYR A 273 -5.73 -2.32 17.90
N TYR A 274 -4.51 -1.85 18.17
CA TYR A 274 -4.20 -0.46 18.45
C TYR A 274 -3.23 0.11 17.41
N ALA A 275 -3.62 1.23 16.80
CA ALA A 275 -2.72 2.09 16.05
C ALA A 275 -2.20 3.20 16.97
N TYR A 276 -0.97 3.66 16.78
CA TYR A 276 -0.38 4.69 17.63
C TYR A 276 -0.04 5.95 16.85
N THR A 277 -0.41 7.11 17.41
CA THR A 277 -0.10 8.41 16.81
C THR A 277 1.38 8.79 16.97
N LYS A 278 1.81 9.90 16.37
CA LYS A 278 3.18 10.44 16.54
C LYS A 278 3.51 10.80 17.99
N GLN A 279 2.50 11.08 18.81
CA GLN A 279 2.63 11.33 20.26
C GLN A 279 2.43 10.05 21.09
N ASP A 280 2.54 8.88 20.45
CA ASP A 280 2.41 7.56 21.07
C ASP A 280 1.05 7.33 21.76
N LYS A 281 -0.01 7.98 21.26
CA LYS A 281 -1.36 7.77 21.80
C LYS A 281 -2.02 6.57 21.11
N PRO A 282 -2.53 5.58 21.86
CA PRO A 282 -3.23 4.44 21.28
C PRO A 282 -4.60 4.83 20.76
N LEU A 283 -4.95 4.28 19.60
CA LEU A 283 -6.26 4.38 18.95
C LEU A 283 -6.76 2.96 18.70
N GLU A 284 -7.84 2.57 19.38
CA GLU A 284 -8.47 1.27 19.13
C GLU A 284 -9.14 1.27 17.76
N LYS A 285 -8.85 0.25 16.95
CA LYS A 285 -9.30 0.16 15.56
C LYS A 285 -9.64 -1.28 15.19
N LYS A 286 -10.28 -1.45 14.04
CA LYS A 286 -10.41 -2.74 13.36
C LYS A 286 -9.34 -2.85 12.29
N ALA A 287 -8.78 -4.04 12.10
CA ALA A 287 -7.73 -4.25 11.10
C ALA A 287 -8.28 -4.10 9.67
N VAL A 288 -9.57 -4.38 9.47
CA VAL A 288 -10.31 -4.05 8.24
C VAL A 288 -11.66 -3.46 8.61
N ASP A 289 -11.97 -2.25 8.10
CA ASP A 289 -13.25 -1.58 8.35
C ASP A 289 -13.69 -0.74 7.14
N PRO A 290 -14.78 -1.12 6.44
CA PRO A 290 -15.28 -0.35 5.29
C PRO A 290 -15.70 1.09 5.66
N ARG A 291 -15.97 1.38 6.94
CA ARG A 291 -16.31 2.73 7.38
C ARG A 291 -15.15 3.71 7.22
N TYR A 292 -13.90 3.23 7.24
CA TYR A 292 -12.72 4.07 7.09
C TYR A 292 -12.61 4.71 5.69
N ALA A 293 -13.20 4.09 4.66
CA ALA A 293 -13.20 4.66 3.31
C ALA A 293 -13.86 6.04 3.23
N LYS A 294 -14.74 6.38 4.19
CA LYS A 294 -15.49 7.64 4.25
C LYS A 294 -14.82 8.72 5.12
N LEU A 295 -13.68 8.43 5.76
CA LEU A 295 -13.04 9.31 6.76
C LEU A 295 -11.98 10.25 6.18
N GLY A 296 -11.96 10.48 4.86
CA GLY A 296 -11.06 11.43 4.20
C GLY A 296 -9.66 10.90 3.85
N ASN A 297 -9.22 9.79 4.45
CA ASN A 297 -7.89 9.19 4.21
C ASN A 297 -7.77 8.40 2.90
N GLY A 298 -8.80 8.43 2.05
CA GLY A 298 -8.89 7.59 0.85
C GLY A 298 -9.52 6.22 1.13
N ALA A 299 -10.06 5.60 0.08
CA ALA A 299 -10.78 4.34 0.21
C ALA A 299 -9.86 3.21 0.70
N TYR A 300 -8.58 3.21 0.30
CA TYR A 300 -7.61 2.20 0.73
C TYR A 300 -7.39 2.15 2.25
N ALA A 301 -7.77 3.20 2.99
CA ALA A 301 -7.75 3.21 4.45
C ALA A 301 -8.72 2.19 5.09
N VAL A 302 -9.53 1.44 4.33
CA VAL A 302 -10.23 0.28 4.89
C VAL A 302 -9.28 -0.68 5.58
N PHE A 303 -8.04 -0.78 5.11
CA PHE A 303 -6.99 -1.61 5.70
C PHE A 303 -6.22 -0.83 6.76
N LEU A 304 -6.20 -1.34 7.99
CA LEU A 304 -5.57 -0.79 9.20
C LEU A 304 -6.02 0.64 9.59
N GLY A 305 -6.92 1.27 8.83
CA GLY A 305 -7.27 2.68 8.97
C GLY A 305 -6.27 3.65 8.34
N GLY A 306 -5.36 3.16 7.50
CA GLY A 306 -4.30 3.94 6.87
C GLY A 306 -2.94 3.82 7.57
N ASP A 307 -2.04 4.75 7.24
CA ASP A 307 -0.67 4.76 7.76
C ASP A 307 -0.58 5.46 9.11
N TYR A 308 -0.10 4.71 10.10
CA TYR A 308 0.26 5.20 11.42
C TYR A 308 1.74 4.90 11.69
N PRO A 309 2.42 5.71 12.54
CA PRO A 309 3.80 5.47 12.97
C PRO A 309 4.09 4.02 13.34
N TRP A 310 3.23 3.42 14.16
CA TRP A 310 3.29 2.00 14.48
C TRP A 310 1.93 1.48 14.96
N GLY A 311 1.81 0.17 15.07
CA GLY A 311 0.63 -0.48 15.62
C GLY A 311 0.93 -1.87 16.16
N ALA A 312 -0.01 -2.38 16.95
CA ALA A 312 0.04 -3.70 17.56
C ALA A 312 -1.32 -4.40 17.41
N ILE A 313 -1.29 -5.66 16.97
CA ILE A 313 -2.43 -6.55 16.88
C ILE A 313 -2.13 -7.76 17.75
N GLU A 314 -2.82 -7.87 18.88
CA GLU A 314 -2.83 -9.07 19.71
C GLU A 314 -3.95 -9.99 19.21
N THR A 315 -3.65 -11.26 18.96
CA THR A 315 -4.60 -12.20 18.35
C THR A 315 -5.05 -13.25 19.36
N GLY A 316 -6.11 -14.00 19.02
CA GLY A 316 -6.51 -15.20 19.76
C GLY A 316 -5.59 -16.41 19.55
N THR A 317 -4.55 -16.29 18.73
CA THR A 317 -3.60 -17.36 18.42
C THR A 317 -2.54 -17.44 19.52
N ALA A 318 -2.62 -18.42 20.42
CA ALA A 318 -1.66 -18.57 21.53
C ALA A 318 -0.47 -19.48 21.15
N ASN A 319 0.38 -19.02 20.22
CA ASN A 319 1.54 -19.79 19.73
C ASN A 319 2.91 -19.15 20.05
N GLY A 320 2.93 -18.05 20.80
CA GLY A 320 4.15 -17.33 21.18
C GLY A 320 4.86 -16.60 20.03
N ARG A 321 4.37 -16.69 18.78
CA ARG A 321 5.05 -16.11 17.62
C ARG A 321 4.76 -14.61 17.51
N ARG A 322 5.82 -13.83 17.31
CA ARG A 322 5.75 -12.38 17.16
C ARG A 322 6.47 -11.92 15.90
N ILE A 323 5.78 -11.13 15.09
CA ILE A 323 6.32 -10.53 13.87
C ILE A 323 6.29 -9.00 13.96
N LEU A 324 7.34 -8.36 13.47
CA LEU A 324 7.35 -6.95 13.14
C LEU A 324 7.38 -6.77 11.62
N VAL A 325 6.41 -6.02 11.10
CA VAL A 325 6.34 -5.63 9.69
C VAL A 325 6.78 -4.18 9.54
N VAL A 326 7.97 -3.95 9.01
CA VAL A 326 8.47 -2.60 8.66
C VAL A 326 8.04 -2.29 7.23
N LYS A 327 7.12 -1.33 7.08
CA LYS A 327 6.30 -1.24 5.86
C LYS A 327 6.07 0.17 5.33
N ASP A 328 5.72 0.25 4.06
CA ASP A 328 4.93 1.35 3.52
C ASP A 328 3.44 0.99 3.40
N SER A 329 2.64 1.83 2.75
CA SER A 329 1.19 1.67 2.66
C SER A 329 0.74 0.35 2.01
N PHE A 330 1.57 -0.33 1.20
CA PHE A 330 1.22 -1.64 0.64
C PHE A 330 1.00 -2.69 1.72
N GLY A 331 1.76 -2.63 2.82
CA GLY A 331 1.64 -3.55 3.94
C GLY A 331 0.27 -3.52 4.62
N ASN A 332 -0.50 -2.44 4.46
CA ASN A 332 -1.80 -2.29 5.11
C ASN A 332 -2.76 -3.42 4.71
N ALA A 333 -2.80 -3.80 3.42
CA ALA A 333 -3.68 -4.87 2.94
C ALA A 333 -3.14 -6.28 3.20
N LEU A 334 -1.83 -6.45 3.42
CA LEU A 334 -1.21 -7.75 3.68
C LEU A 334 -1.33 -8.16 5.16
N ILE A 335 -1.07 -7.23 6.10
CA ILE A 335 -1.05 -7.50 7.54
C ILE A 335 -2.31 -8.21 8.07
N PRO A 336 -3.54 -7.88 7.63
CA PRO A 336 -4.75 -8.61 8.04
C PRO A 336 -4.70 -10.12 7.80
N TYR A 337 -3.98 -10.59 6.77
CA TYR A 337 -3.84 -12.02 6.48
C TYR A 337 -2.88 -12.75 7.44
N LEU A 338 -2.08 -12.01 8.22
CA LEU A 338 -1.16 -12.57 9.22
C LEU A 338 -1.85 -12.89 10.55
N ILE A 339 -3.03 -12.30 10.82
CA ILE A 339 -3.76 -12.44 12.09
C ILE A 339 -3.97 -13.91 12.53
N PRO A 340 -4.28 -14.87 11.63
CA PRO A 340 -4.42 -16.27 12.01
C PRO A 340 -3.12 -16.99 12.39
N HIS A 341 -1.94 -16.38 12.16
CA HIS A 341 -0.65 -17.08 12.21
C HIS A 341 0.25 -16.66 13.38
N TYR A 342 0.02 -15.47 13.93
CA TYR A 342 0.88 -14.85 14.93
C TYR A 342 0.10 -14.51 16.18
N GLU A 343 0.69 -14.74 17.35
CA GLU A 343 0.16 -14.27 18.64
C GLU A 343 0.17 -12.75 18.71
N THR A 344 1.24 -12.12 18.22
CA THR A 344 1.33 -10.66 18.14
C THR A 344 1.95 -10.20 16.82
N ILE A 345 1.28 -9.23 16.20
CA ILE A 345 1.76 -8.58 14.99
C ILE A 345 2.00 -7.12 15.32
N TYR A 346 3.23 -6.66 15.12
CA TYR A 346 3.59 -5.26 15.14
C TYR A 346 3.80 -4.77 13.71
N TYR A 347 3.55 -3.49 13.48
CA TYR A 347 4.06 -2.83 12.30
C TYR A 347 4.69 -1.49 12.65
N ILE A 348 5.67 -1.07 11.85
CA ILE A 348 6.29 0.26 11.89
C ILE A 348 6.26 0.85 10.49
N ASP A 349 5.79 2.09 10.38
CA ASP A 349 6.01 2.92 9.20
C ASP A 349 7.24 3.80 9.41
N PRO A 350 8.37 3.51 8.74
CA PRO A 350 9.63 4.18 9.04
C PRO A 350 9.59 5.69 8.71
N ARG A 351 8.67 6.12 7.85
CA ARG A 351 8.50 7.53 7.45
C ARG A 351 7.99 8.40 8.59
N SER A 352 7.28 7.82 9.55
CA SER A 352 6.59 8.57 10.60
C SER A 352 6.85 8.08 12.03
N TYR A 353 7.43 6.90 12.20
CA TYR A 353 7.88 6.42 13.50
C TYR A 353 9.07 7.23 14.02
N GLY A 354 9.00 7.63 15.29
CA GLY A 354 10.02 8.44 15.95
C GLY A 354 10.88 7.67 16.98
N GLY A 355 10.61 6.38 17.20
CA GLY A 355 11.32 5.57 18.19
C GLY A 355 12.58 4.89 17.65
N SER A 356 13.04 3.87 18.37
CA SER A 356 14.19 3.03 17.97
C SER A 356 13.72 1.69 17.44
N LEU A 357 14.15 1.33 16.23
CA LEU A 357 13.80 0.05 15.62
C LEU A 357 14.47 -1.11 16.37
N THR A 358 15.74 -1.00 16.71
CA THR A 358 16.47 -2.03 17.48
C THR A 358 15.99 -2.12 18.93
N GLY A 359 15.67 -0.99 19.56
CA GLY A 359 15.02 -0.98 20.87
C GLY A 359 13.65 -1.65 20.84
N PHE A 360 12.86 -1.39 19.79
CA PHE A 360 11.53 -1.99 19.62
C PHE A 360 11.60 -3.53 19.59
N LEU A 361 12.60 -4.10 18.92
CA LEU A 361 12.81 -5.56 18.86
C LEU A 361 13.15 -6.14 20.24
N ARG A 362 14.13 -5.55 20.92
CA ARG A 362 14.62 -6.02 22.23
C ARG A 362 13.51 -6.03 23.28
N ASP A 363 12.62 -5.05 23.24
CA ASP A 363 11.61 -4.88 24.27
C ASP A 363 10.35 -5.74 24.06
N ARG A 364 10.25 -6.49 22.95
CA ARG A 364 9.01 -7.17 22.51
C ARG A 364 9.17 -8.63 22.10
N ASP A 365 10.33 -9.23 22.32
CA ASP A 365 10.63 -10.63 22.01
C ASP A 365 10.17 -10.99 20.58
N ILE A 366 10.61 -10.23 19.58
CA ILE A 366 10.23 -10.44 18.18
C ILE A 366 11.12 -11.52 17.56
N GLN A 367 10.53 -12.53 16.92
CA GLN A 367 11.27 -13.59 16.21
C GLN A 367 11.35 -13.37 14.71
N ASP A 368 10.33 -12.74 14.13
CA ASP A 368 10.23 -12.50 12.69
C ASP A 368 10.21 -11.01 12.38
N VAL A 369 11.01 -10.57 11.41
CA VAL A 369 10.97 -9.20 10.89
C VAL A 369 10.77 -9.26 9.39
N LEU A 370 9.73 -8.61 8.89
CA LEU A 370 9.44 -8.46 7.47
C LEU A 370 9.61 -7.00 7.06
N PHE A 371 10.55 -6.72 6.16
CA PHE A 371 10.58 -5.48 5.41
C PHE A 371 9.66 -5.63 4.19
N LEU A 372 8.55 -4.90 4.17
CA LEU A 372 7.56 -4.91 3.09
C LEU A 372 7.49 -3.53 2.46
N ASN A 373 8.15 -3.36 1.32
CA ASN A 373 8.19 -2.07 0.63
C ASN A 373 7.95 -2.23 -0.87
N ASN A 374 7.30 -1.24 -1.45
CA ASN A 374 7.13 -1.18 -2.90
C ASN A 374 8.39 -0.65 -3.60
N SER A 375 8.36 -0.63 -4.93
CA SER A 375 9.49 -0.20 -5.77
C SER A 375 10.02 1.20 -5.53
N THR A 376 9.32 2.06 -4.80
CA THR A 376 9.80 3.40 -4.44
C THR A 376 11.15 3.38 -3.72
N VAL A 377 11.50 2.29 -3.01
CA VAL A 377 12.83 2.13 -2.37
C VAL A 377 13.99 2.13 -3.36
N ALA A 378 13.74 1.75 -4.62
CA ALA A 378 14.69 1.80 -5.73
C ALA A 378 14.57 3.09 -6.58
N ARG A 379 13.68 4.02 -6.19
CA ARG A 379 13.48 5.32 -6.87
C ARG A 379 14.09 6.47 -6.07
N ASN A 380 14.06 6.40 -4.73
CA ASN A 380 14.66 7.40 -3.85
C ASN A 380 15.09 6.80 -2.50
N SER A 381 15.98 7.49 -1.81
CA SER A 381 16.64 7.02 -0.58
C SER A 381 15.83 7.23 0.72
N SER A 382 14.63 7.82 0.66
CA SER A 382 13.91 8.28 1.87
C SER A 382 13.61 7.17 2.89
N VAL A 383 13.27 5.97 2.41
CA VAL A 383 13.04 4.81 3.28
C VAL A 383 14.35 4.33 3.88
N ALA A 384 15.43 4.21 3.09
CA ALA A 384 16.75 3.82 3.58
C ALA A 384 17.26 4.78 4.66
N GLU A 385 17.15 6.09 4.43
CA GLU A 385 17.51 7.13 5.41
C GLU A 385 16.67 7.04 6.68
N SER A 386 15.37 6.73 6.55
CA SER A 386 14.48 6.55 7.70
C SER A 386 14.88 5.32 8.51
N LEU A 387 15.22 4.20 7.87
CA LEU A 387 15.69 3.00 8.56
C LEU A 387 17.00 3.27 9.31
N ASP A 388 17.94 3.95 8.68
CA ASP A 388 19.21 4.33 9.31
C ASP A 388 19.01 5.15 10.57
N ARG A 389 18.18 6.20 10.47
CA ARG A 389 17.81 7.05 11.62
C ARG A 389 17.20 6.21 12.75
N LEU A 390 16.29 5.29 12.44
CA LEU A 390 15.62 4.45 13.43
C LEU A 390 16.55 3.43 14.09
N MET A 391 17.64 3.03 13.43
CA MET A 391 18.69 2.20 14.01
C MET A 391 19.69 2.99 14.86
N GLU A 392 19.67 4.33 14.78
CA GLU A 392 20.55 5.23 15.52
C GLU A 392 19.92 5.81 16.78
N SER A 393 18.59 5.98 16.79
CA SER A 393 17.80 6.56 17.88
C SER A 393 17.75 5.74 19.19
N GLY A 394 18.55 4.69 19.33
CA GLY A 394 18.62 3.82 20.51
C GLY A 394 20.02 3.62 21.08
N ARG A 395 20.98 4.51 20.76
CA ARG A 395 22.38 4.44 21.25
C ARG A 395 22.67 5.27 22.52
N GLU A 396 21.64 5.75 23.21
CA GLU A 396 21.80 6.49 24.48
C GLU A 396 21.74 5.59 25.72
#